data_AF-Q54KP5-F1
#
_entry.id   AF-Q54KP5-F1
#
_cell.length_a   1.000
_cell.length_b   1.000
_cell.length_c   1.000
_cell.angle_alpha   90.00
_cell.angle_beta   90.00
_cell.angle_gamma   90.00
#
_symmetry.space_group_name_H-M   'P 1'
#
loop_
_entity.id
_entity.type
_entity.pdbx_description
1 polymer ?
#
loop_
_entity_poly.entity_id
_entity_poly.type
_entity_poly.pdbx_seq_one_letter_code
_entity_poly.pdbx_strand_id
1 'polypeptide(L)'
;MKDTQIFPITDEDKVKIFYATHECQCGELYRFLGVKKEDTIDKIAHSYEQVRSNFENDKKIAESLDAAYSVISDKRLRDYYDREIHDEMVTLELEYFKSLNQKNHTLLSIMGTLAAPFEIASLVINSTPSHSNSLGVLQSFIRNNNAFSLGKIILAQAIVPSTIAVSLQPLFILKDKFAYPFSTMGKLTDEILWCFSSFVVVFPLDCYIQSANKLSFLEVIKKIVLCQDGVTGKFNFKNVAYTFISSVGLYATSRLLKGTINKLIEYVESKSLENPKSTFWRNSTLIIKSIYAKTFLLTLALLPCETVRSQFSYFFAQRYLGNSVNLLLTNPISIAVDLVKTQGYRKLYKSFPFSYVTFLLNEFLASTVK
;
A
#
# COMPACT_ATOMS: atom_id res chain seq x y z
N MET A 1 24.13 -11.69 54.29
CA MET A 1 23.75 -11.90 52.88
C MET A 1 22.55 -12.83 52.92
N LYS A 2 21.36 -12.39 52.48
CA LYS A 2 20.18 -13.27 52.45
C LYS A 2 20.24 -14.06 51.15
N ASP A 3 20.53 -15.35 51.26
CA ASP A 3 20.40 -16.31 50.18
C ASP A 3 18.95 -16.31 49.68
N THR A 4 18.73 -15.77 48.47
CA THR A 4 17.50 -16.03 47.72
C THR A 4 17.53 -17.50 47.30
N GLN A 5 16.83 -18.35 48.07
CA GLN A 5 16.47 -19.69 47.62
C GLN A 5 15.78 -19.57 46.26
N ILE A 6 16.46 -20.01 45.20
CA ILE A 6 15.87 -20.14 43.88
C ILE A 6 14.98 -21.38 43.97
N PHE A 7 13.68 -21.18 44.23
CA PHE A 7 12.70 -22.26 44.17
C PHE A 7 12.75 -22.89 42.77
N PRO A 8 12.76 -24.24 42.65
CA PRO A 8 12.74 -24.89 41.35
C PRO A 8 11.46 -24.50 40.58
N ILE A 9 11.54 -24.55 39.25
CA ILE A 9 10.37 -24.42 38.38
C ILE A 9 9.46 -25.63 38.61
N THR A 10 8.20 -25.38 38.99
CA THR A 10 7.19 -26.43 39.15
C THR A 10 6.49 -26.74 37.83
N ASP A 11 5.74 -27.84 37.75
CA ASP A 11 4.95 -28.11 36.56
C ASP A 11 3.81 -27.10 36.36
N GLU A 12 3.25 -26.53 37.44
CA GLU A 12 2.28 -25.43 37.37
C GLU A 12 2.87 -24.19 36.68
N ASP A 13 4.14 -23.91 36.93
CA ASP A 13 4.85 -22.79 36.29
C ASP A 13 5.06 -23.03 34.80
N LYS A 14 5.40 -24.26 34.40
CA LYS A 14 5.50 -24.62 32.98
C LYS A 14 4.15 -24.50 32.28
N VAL A 15 3.06 -24.91 32.95
CA VAL A 15 1.69 -24.74 32.43
C VAL A 15 1.35 -23.28 32.24
N LYS A 16 1.73 -22.38 33.16
CA LYS A 16 1.53 -20.92 32.98
C LYS A 16 2.27 -20.39 31.75
N ILE A 17 3.52 -20.80 31.53
CA ILE A 17 4.30 -20.36 30.36
C ILE A 17 3.69 -20.90 29.07
N PHE A 18 3.27 -22.18 29.07
CA PHE A 18 2.58 -22.79 27.94
C PHE A 18 1.25 -22.09 27.63
N TYR A 19 0.46 -21.79 28.66
CA TYR A 19 -0.80 -21.06 28.55
C TYR A 19 -0.60 -19.68 27.88
N ALA A 20 0.37 -18.90 28.37
CA ALA A 20 0.68 -17.60 27.79
C ALA A 20 1.14 -17.69 26.33
N THR A 21 2.07 -18.60 26.02
CA THR A 21 2.67 -18.70 24.69
C THR A 21 1.74 -19.31 23.64
N HIS A 22 1.01 -20.38 24.00
CA HIS A 22 0.23 -21.19 23.06
C HIS A 22 -1.28 -20.94 23.15
N GLU A 23 -1.87 -21.01 24.35
CA GLU A 23 -3.34 -20.92 24.50
C GLU A 23 -3.85 -19.48 24.32
N CYS A 24 -3.16 -18.50 24.90
CA CYS A 24 -3.41 -17.08 24.66
C CYS A 24 -2.88 -16.59 23.30
N GLN A 25 -2.14 -17.44 22.57
CA GLN A 25 -1.55 -17.10 21.27
C GLN A 25 -0.65 -15.85 21.32
N CYS A 26 0.01 -15.59 22.45
CA CYS A 26 0.93 -14.45 22.54
C CYS A 26 2.15 -14.63 21.63
N GLY A 27 2.54 -15.87 21.32
CA GLY A 27 3.79 -16.16 20.63
C GLY A 27 4.97 -15.66 21.45
N GLU A 28 5.92 -15.00 20.80
CA GLU A 28 7.07 -14.38 21.48
C GLU A 28 6.66 -13.24 22.43
N LEU A 29 6.80 -13.50 23.74
CA LEU A 29 6.28 -12.68 24.82
C LEU A 29 6.88 -11.26 24.87
N TYR A 30 8.18 -11.08 24.61
CA TYR A 30 8.79 -9.75 24.64
C TYR A 30 8.24 -8.86 23.52
N ARG A 31 8.18 -9.39 22.30
CA ARG A 31 7.60 -8.72 21.13
C ARG A 31 6.11 -8.46 21.33
N PHE A 32 5.37 -9.40 21.90
CA PHE A 32 3.95 -9.24 22.20
C PHE A 32 3.69 -8.07 23.15
N LEU A 33 4.55 -7.90 24.17
CA LEU A 33 4.50 -6.78 25.12
C LEU A 33 5.18 -5.50 24.59
N GLY A 34 5.83 -5.54 23.43
CA GLY A 34 6.55 -4.39 22.85
C GLY A 34 7.82 -3.99 23.60
N VAL A 35 8.45 -4.94 24.31
CA VAL A 35 9.66 -4.72 25.13
C VAL A 35 10.84 -5.52 24.58
N LYS A 36 12.04 -5.25 25.07
CA LYS A 36 13.24 -6.04 24.78
C LYS A 36 13.58 -6.99 25.92
N LYS A 37 14.27 -8.08 25.61
CA LYS A 37 14.77 -9.06 26.59
C LYS A 37 15.64 -8.40 27.68
N GLU A 38 16.38 -7.34 27.33
CA GLU A 38 17.26 -6.62 28.24
C GLU A 38 16.55 -5.53 29.07
N ASP A 39 15.26 -5.29 28.86
CA ASP A 39 14.53 -4.24 29.56
C ASP A 39 14.36 -4.56 31.05
N THR A 40 14.43 -3.51 31.88
CA THR A 40 14.22 -3.65 33.34
C THR A 40 12.77 -3.96 33.65
N ILE A 41 12.50 -4.57 34.81
CA ILE A 41 11.13 -4.89 35.25
C ILE A 41 10.25 -3.63 35.28
N ASP A 42 10.78 -2.50 35.74
CA ASP A 42 10.05 -1.23 35.76
C ASP A 42 9.63 -0.77 34.35
N LYS A 43 10.52 -0.94 33.36
CA LYS A 43 10.22 -0.60 31.97
C LYS A 43 9.19 -1.56 31.37
N ILE A 44 9.28 -2.85 31.69
CA ILE A 44 8.32 -3.86 31.27
C ILE A 44 6.93 -3.56 31.85
N ALA A 45 6.86 -3.25 33.15
CA ALA A 45 5.61 -2.87 33.81
C ALA A 45 4.98 -1.62 33.17
N HIS A 46 5.80 -0.59 32.92
CA HIS A 46 5.33 0.63 32.27
C HIS A 46 4.80 0.40 30.85
N SER A 47 5.52 -0.37 30.02
CA SER A 47 5.07 -0.73 28.67
C SER A 47 3.78 -1.55 28.70
N TYR A 48 3.67 -2.50 29.62
CA TYR A 48 2.46 -3.29 29.79
C TYR A 48 1.25 -2.43 30.17
N GLU A 49 1.36 -1.50 31.13
CA GLU A 49 0.28 -0.58 31.51
C GLU A 49 -0.17 0.30 30.32
N GLN A 50 0.80 0.80 29.55
CA GLN A 50 0.52 1.59 28.35
C GLN A 50 -0.22 0.77 27.28
N VAL A 51 0.20 -0.48 27.03
CA VAL A 51 -0.42 -1.32 26.02
C VAL A 51 -1.81 -1.78 26.49
N ARG A 52 -1.93 -2.25 27.74
CA ARG A 52 -3.18 -2.75 28.33
C ARG A 52 -4.28 -1.70 28.34
N SER A 53 -3.96 -0.43 28.65
CA SER A 53 -4.96 0.65 28.66
C SER A 53 -5.61 0.90 27.29
N ASN A 54 -4.97 0.51 26.18
CA ASN A 54 -5.56 0.59 24.84
C ASN A 54 -6.59 -0.51 24.54
N PHE A 55 -6.66 -1.57 25.36
CA PHE A 55 -7.47 -2.77 25.12
C PHE A 55 -8.41 -3.10 26.29
N GLU A 56 -8.73 -2.15 27.16
CA GLU A 56 -9.63 -2.38 28.32
C GLU A 56 -10.98 -3.01 27.94
N ASN A 57 -11.47 -2.75 26.72
CA ASN A 57 -12.74 -3.28 26.21
C ASN A 57 -12.61 -4.63 25.49
N ASP A 58 -11.41 -5.10 25.19
CA ASP A 58 -11.17 -6.39 24.53
C ASP A 58 -10.67 -7.41 25.55
N LYS A 59 -11.61 -8.15 26.14
CA LYS A 59 -11.32 -9.15 27.18
C LYS A 59 -10.28 -10.17 26.74
N LYS A 60 -10.33 -10.63 25.48
CA LYS A 60 -9.43 -11.66 24.99
C LYS A 60 -8.00 -11.14 24.88
N ILE A 61 -7.82 -9.94 24.33
CA ILE A 61 -6.49 -9.31 24.23
C ILE A 61 -5.97 -8.96 25.63
N ALA A 62 -6.81 -8.43 26.51
CA ALA A 62 -6.44 -8.11 27.88
C ALA A 62 -5.97 -9.37 28.66
N GLU A 63 -6.70 -10.47 28.57
CA GLU A 63 -6.29 -11.77 29.16
C GLU A 63 -4.94 -12.25 28.60
N SER A 64 -4.71 -12.07 27.30
CA SER A 64 -3.45 -12.45 26.65
C SER A 64 -2.28 -11.57 27.12
N LEU A 65 -2.48 -10.26 27.24
CA LEU A 65 -1.48 -9.33 27.79
C LEU A 65 -1.14 -9.67 29.24
N ASP A 66 -2.14 -10.01 30.05
CA ASP A 66 -1.96 -10.40 31.45
C ASP A 66 -1.15 -11.69 31.57
N ALA A 67 -1.47 -12.69 30.75
CA ALA A 67 -0.74 -13.95 30.70
C ALA A 67 0.74 -13.71 30.33
N ALA A 68 1.01 -12.95 29.27
CA ALA A 68 2.36 -12.62 28.85
C ALA A 68 3.14 -11.85 29.94
N TYR A 69 2.53 -10.82 30.53
CA TYR A 69 3.14 -10.03 31.58
C TYR A 69 3.41 -10.87 32.85
N SER A 70 2.53 -11.79 33.21
CA SER A 70 2.71 -12.66 34.38
C SER A 70 3.96 -13.54 34.29
N VAL A 71 4.34 -13.97 33.09
CA VAL A 71 5.55 -14.76 32.85
C VAL A 71 6.80 -13.87 32.87
N ILE A 72 6.75 -12.73 32.18
CA ILE A 72 7.93 -11.87 32.00
C ILE A 72 8.26 -11.06 33.27
N SER A 73 7.27 -10.73 34.09
CA SER A 73 7.47 -9.98 35.34
C SER A 73 8.08 -10.82 36.47
N ASP A 74 7.83 -12.15 36.49
CA ASP A 74 8.48 -13.06 37.43
C ASP A 74 9.84 -13.49 36.89
N LYS A 75 10.91 -13.07 37.58
CA LYS A 75 12.29 -13.38 37.20
C LYS A 75 12.51 -14.88 36.97
N ARG A 76 11.95 -15.74 37.80
CA ARG A 76 12.15 -17.19 37.72
C ARG A 76 11.47 -17.78 36.48
N LEU A 77 10.23 -17.36 36.20
CA LEU A 77 9.49 -17.79 35.00
C LEU A 77 10.16 -17.27 33.73
N ARG A 78 10.58 -16.00 33.74
CA ARG A 78 11.33 -15.38 32.65
C ARG A 78 12.65 -16.10 32.37
N ASP A 79 13.43 -16.40 33.39
CA ASP A 79 14.71 -17.11 33.23
C ASP A 79 14.51 -18.52 32.62
N TYR A 80 13.40 -19.21 32.94
CA TYR A 80 13.04 -20.49 32.32
C TYR A 80 12.58 -20.31 30.86
N TYR A 81 11.69 -19.35 30.61
CA TYR A 81 11.22 -19.01 29.25
C TYR A 81 12.40 -18.68 28.32
N ASP A 82 13.32 -17.84 28.79
CA ASP A 82 14.50 -17.41 28.04
C ASP A 82 15.44 -18.57 27.67
N ARG A 83 15.54 -19.58 28.55
CA ARG A 83 16.47 -20.68 28.39
C ARG A 83 15.90 -21.84 27.57
N GLU A 84 14.62 -22.15 27.77
CA GLU A 84 14.02 -23.39 27.24
C GLU A 84 13.10 -23.14 26.03
N ILE A 85 12.55 -21.92 25.85
CA ILE A 85 11.44 -21.69 24.91
C ILE A 85 11.73 -20.54 23.94
N HIS A 86 12.33 -19.45 24.41
CA HIS A 86 12.46 -18.21 23.66
C HIS A 86 13.17 -18.40 22.31
N ASP A 87 14.35 -19.01 22.31
CA ASP A 87 15.17 -19.16 21.09
C ASP A 87 14.50 -20.08 20.04
N GLU A 88 13.84 -21.15 20.50
CA GLU A 88 13.09 -22.05 19.61
C GLU A 88 11.89 -21.32 19.00
N MET A 89 11.12 -20.58 19.82
CA MET A 89 9.96 -19.85 19.35
C MET A 89 10.33 -18.71 18.40
N VAL A 90 11.40 -17.96 18.69
CA VAL A 90 11.95 -16.96 17.78
C VAL A 90 12.35 -17.61 16.44
N THR A 91 12.97 -18.78 16.47
CA THR A 91 13.38 -19.50 15.25
C THR A 91 12.17 -19.94 14.43
N LEU A 92 11.19 -20.60 15.05
CA LEU A 92 9.97 -21.07 14.40
C LEU A 92 9.16 -19.90 13.81
N GLU A 93 9.02 -18.80 14.56
CA GLU A 93 8.36 -17.60 14.05
C GLU A 93 9.12 -16.99 12.87
N LEU A 94 10.46 -16.88 12.94
CA LEU A 94 11.27 -16.36 11.83
C LEU A 94 11.14 -17.22 10.56
N GLU A 95 11.11 -18.55 10.68
CA GLU A 95 10.88 -19.45 9.56
C GLU A 95 9.47 -19.32 8.98
N TYR A 96 8.46 -19.24 9.85
CA TYR A 96 7.08 -18.98 9.46
C TYR A 96 6.95 -17.64 8.72
N PHE A 97 7.51 -16.55 9.27
CA PHE A 97 7.50 -15.24 8.63
C PHE A 97 8.26 -15.23 7.30
N LYS A 98 9.40 -15.94 7.18
CA LYS A 98 10.12 -16.09 5.90
C LYS A 98 9.27 -16.82 4.86
N SER A 99 8.66 -17.95 5.23
CA SER A 99 7.75 -18.73 4.37
C SER A 99 6.55 -17.88 3.91
N LEU A 100 5.90 -17.20 4.86
CA LEU A 100 4.76 -16.33 4.59
C LEU A 100 5.15 -15.17 3.68
N ASN A 101 6.28 -14.49 3.95
CA ASN A 101 6.79 -13.42 3.10
C ASN A 101 7.12 -13.92 1.70
N GLN A 102 7.75 -15.08 1.55
CA GLN A 102 8.06 -15.66 0.23
C GLN A 102 6.80 -16.00 -0.56
N LYS A 103 5.79 -16.59 0.09
CA LYS A 103 4.49 -16.87 -0.52
C LYS A 103 3.78 -15.58 -0.95
N ASN A 104 3.75 -14.58 -0.07
CA ASN A 104 3.12 -13.28 -0.34
C ASN A 104 3.85 -12.52 -1.47
N HIS A 105 5.18 -12.51 -1.48
CA HIS A 105 5.97 -11.91 -2.57
C HIS A 105 5.71 -12.59 -3.91
N THR A 106 5.62 -13.93 -3.93
CA THR A 106 5.32 -14.68 -5.16
C THR A 106 3.91 -14.33 -5.66
N LEU A 107 2.91 -14.31 -4.79
CA LEU A 107 1.53 -13.92 -5.13
C LEU A 107 1.45 -12.48 -5.65
N LEU A 108 2.10 -11.54 -4.96
CA LEU A 108 2.19 -10.14 -5.37
C LEU A 108 2.85 -9.99 -6.74
N SER A 109 3.93 -10.74 -7.01
CA SER A 109 4.62 -10.72 -8.30
C SER A 109 3.75 -11.25 -9.43
N ILE A 110 3.03 -12.36 -9.22
CA ILE A 110 2.11 -12.94 -10.21
C ILE A 110 0.97 -11.95 -10.50
N MET A 111 0.31 -11.43 -9.46
CA MET A 111 -0.80 -10.49 -9.62
C MET A 111 -0.36 -9.17 -10.26
N GLY A 112 0.79 -8.64 -9.88
CA GLY A 112 1.37 -7.45 -10.51
C GLY A 112 1.67 -7.68 -12.00
N THR A 113 2.21 -8.85 -12.35
CA THR A 113 2.47 -9.23 -13.75
C THR A 113 1.18 -9.35 -14.56
N LEU A 114 0.12 -9.91 -13.96
CA LEU A 114 -1.20 -10.02 -14.59
C LEU A 114 -1.91 -8.68 -14.74
N ALA A 115 -1.75 -7.77 -13.77
CA ALA A 115 -2.35 -6.44 -13.79
C ALA A 115 -1.62 -5.47 -14.75
N ALA A 116 -0.31 -5.66 -14.95
CA ALA A 116 0.54 -4.73 -15.70
C ALA A 116 0.01 -4.37 -17.10
N PRO A 117 -0.44 -5.30 -17.96
CA PRO A 117 -1.02 -4.96 -19.27
C PRO A 117 -2.28 -4.07 -19.16
N PHE A 118 -3.13 -4.31 -18.16
CA PHE A 118 -4.33 -3.52 -17.93
C PHE A 118 -4.00 -2.12 -17.40
N GLU A 119 -2.98 -2.00 -16.55
CA GLU A 119 -2.47 -0.71 -16.08
C GLU A 119 -1.86 0.11 -17.22
N ILE A 120 -1.03 -0.50 -18.09
CA ILE A 120 -0.52 0.17 -19.30
C ILE A 120 -1.69 0.63 -20.16
N ALA A 121 -2.66 -0.25 -20.42
CA ALA A 121 -3.80 0.07 -21.26
C ALA A 121 -4.61 1.24 -20.68
N SER A 122 -4.90 1.22 -19.37
CA SER A 122 -5.57 2.30 -18.67
C SER A 122 -4.80 3.61 -18.79
N LEU A 123 -3.50 3.61 -18.50
CA LEU A 123 -2.64 4.79 -18.60
C LEU A 123 -2.67 5.38 -20.02
N VAL A 124 -2.52 4.54 -21.05
CA VAL A 124 -2.51 4.98 -22.46
C VAL A 124 -3.86 5.57 -22.87
N ILE A 125 -4.97 4.93 -22.49
CA ILE A 125 -6.33 5.43 -22.76
C ILE A 125 -6.60 6.75 -22.03
N ASN A 126 -6.17 6.84 -20.77
CA ASN A 126 -6.38 8.00 -19.92
C ASN A 126 -5.56 9.20 -20.38
N SER A 127 -4.30 8.99 -20.79
CA SER A 127 -3.39 10.05 -21.25
C SER A 127 -3.73 10.56 -22.65
N THR A 128 -4.08 9.68 -23.60
CA THR A 128 -4.24 10.07 -25.02
C THR A 128 -5.43 11.01 -25.25
N PRO A 129 -5.24 12.23 -25.80
CA PRO A 129 -6.33 13.10 -26.22
C PRO A 129 -6.92 12.57 -27.54
N SER A 130 -8.03 11.84 -27.44
CA SER A 130 -8.66 11.21 -28.60
C SER A 130 -10.15 10.98 -28.38
N HIS A 131 -10.95 11.24 -29.42
CA HIS A 131 -12.38 10.93 -29.47
C HIS A 131 -12.66 9.46 -29.85
N SER A 132 -11.65 8.69 -30.26
CA SER A 132 -11.78 7.25 -30.58
C SER A 132 -12.23 6.45 -29.35
N ASN A 133 -12.79 5.26 -29.53
CA ASN A 133 -13.05 4.36 -28.39
C ASN A 133 -11.73 3.87 -27.74
N SER A 134 -11.82 3.25 -26.56
CA SER A 134 -10.66 2.74 -25.81
C SER A 134 -9.79 1.78 -26.64
N LEU A 135 -10.43 0.85 -27.36
CA LEU A 135 -9.74 -0.11 -28.24
C LEU A 135 -8.99 0.58 -29.38
N GLY A 136 -9.58 1.60 -30.02
CA GLY A 136 -8.94 2.36 -31.08
C GLY A 136 -7.71 3.14 -30.60
N VAL A 137 -7.76 3.66 -29.37
CA VAL A 137 -6.58 4.29 -28.74
C VAL A 137 -5.47 3.26 -28.52
N LEU A 138 -5.78 2.07 -28.01
CA LEU A 138 -4.81 1.00 -27.81
C LEU A 138 -4.23 0.49 -29.12
N GLN A 139 -5.06 0.29 -30.14
CA GLN A 139 -4.61 -0.12 -31.47
C GLN A 139 -3.66 0.92 -32.08
N SER A 140 -3.97 2.22 -31.93
CA SER A 140 -3.07 3.29 -32.36
C SER A 140 -1.75 3.26 -31.61
N PHE A 141 -1.79 3.07 -30.28
CA PHE A 141 -0.58 2.95 -29.46
C PHE A 141 0.31 1.76 -29.87
N ILE A 142 -0.28 0.58 -30.12
CA ILE A 142 0.44 -0.60 -30.58
C ILE A 142 1.01 -0.38 -31.98
N ARG A 143 0.29 0.30 -32.88
CA ARG A 143 0.81 0.62 -34.23
C ARG A 143 1.97 1.62 -34.18
N ASN A 144 1.94 2.58 -33.25
CA ASN A 144 2.96 3.61 -33.08
C ASN A 144 4.20 3.14 -32.30
N ASN A 145 4.15 1.94 -31.72
CA ASN A 145 5.22 1.32 -30.97
C ASN A 145 5.64 0.02 -31.66
N ASN A 146 6.90 -0.10 -32.06
CA ASN A 146 7.39 -1.37 -32.58
C ASN A 146 7.48 -2.42 -31.46
N ALA A 147 7.57 -3.70 -31.82
CA ALA A 147 7.66 -4.79 -30.84
C ALA A 147 8.81 -4.58 -29.82
N PHE A 148 9.90 -3.93 -30.26
CA PHE A 148 11.03 -3.60 -29.40
C PHE A 148 10.69 -2.53 -28.36
N SER A 149 9.97 -1.45 -28.70
CA SER A 149 9.56 -0.43 -27.72
C SER A 149 8.51 -0.96 -26.75
N LEU A 150 7.58 -1.81 -27.20
CA LEU A 150 6.65 -2.53 -26.32
C LEU A 150 7.40 -3.46 -25.36
N GLY A 151 8.39 -4.22 -25.86
CA GLY A 151 9.24 -5.07 -25.03
C GLY A 151 9.99 -4.29 -23.96
N LYS A 152 10.53 -3.10 -24.29
CA LYS A 152 11.18 -2.22 -23.32
C LYS A 152 10.21 -1.70 -22.25
N ILE A 153 8.99 -1.37 -22.63
CA ILE A 153 7.96 -0.92 -21.67
C ILE A 153 7.68 -2.02 -20.66
N ILE A 154 7.43 -3.25 -21.14
CA ILE A 154 7.16 -4.41 -20.28
C ILE A 154 8.34 -4.69 -19.35
N LEU A 155 9.56 -4.66 -19.88
CA LEU A 155 10.78 -4.86 -19.11
C LEU A 155 10.97 -3.78 -18.03
N ALA A 156 10.71 -2.52 -18.37
CA ALA A 156 10.80 -1.41 -17.41
C ALA A 156 9.76 -1.56 -16.29
N GLN A 157 8.52 -1.93 -16.61
CA GLN A 157 7.49 -2.15 -15.60
C GLN A 157 7.79 -3.34 -14.67
N ALA A 158 8.51 -4.37 -15.17
CA ALA A 158 8.92 -5.50 -14.36
C ALA A 158 10.13 -5.18 -13.43
N ILE A 159 11.12 -4.42 -13.92
CA ILE A 159 12.41 -4.23 -13.23
C ILE A 159 12.45 -2.96 -12.37
N VAL A 160 11.84 -1.86 -12.83
CA VAL A 160 11.98 -0.56 -12.17
C VAL A 160 11.37 -0.57 -10.75
N PRO A 161 10.16 -1.09 -10.51
CA PRO A 161 9.58 -1.11 -9.17
C PRO A 161 10.42 -1.89 -8.16
N SER A 162 10.93 -3.07 -8.54
CA SER A 162 11.75 -3.90 -7.65
C SER A 162 13.10 -3.26 -7.34
N THR A 163 13.76 -2.68 -8.35
CA THR A 163 15.04 -1.98 -8.19
C THR A 163 14.92 -0.77 -7.26
N ILE A 164 13.86 0.02 -7.41
CA ILE A 164 13.61 1.19 -6.56
C ILE A 164 13.18 0.76 -5.16
N ALA A 165 12.37 -0.29 -5.02
CA ALA A 165 11.97 -0.82 -3.71
C ALA A 165 13.20 -1.21 -2.85
N VAL A 166 14.18 -1.90 -3.43
CA VAL A 166 15.46 -2.21 -2.77
C VAL A 166 16.22 -0.93 -2.38
N SER A 167 16.20 0.07 -3.26
CA SER A 167 16.90 1.34 -3.03
C SER A 167 16.24 2.21 -1.94
N LEU A 168 14.92 2.06 -1.74
CA LEU A 168 14.15 2.77 -0.72
C LEU A 168 14.08 2.01 0.62
N GLN A 169 14.46 0.73 0.65
CA GLN A 169 14.48 -0.10 1.87
C GLN A 169 15.17 0.58 3.06
N PRO A 170 16.31 1.30 2.91
CA PRO A 170 16.94 2.01 4.02
C PRO A 170 16.05 3.08 4.66
N LEU A 171 15.15 3.73 3.92
CA LEU A 171 14.23 4.73 4.45
C LEU A 171 13.16 4.11 5.35
N PHE A 172 12.67 2.92 4.99
CA PHE A 172 11.74 2.15 5.83
C PHE A 172 12.42 1.71 7.14
N ILE A 173 13.67 1.23 7.05
CA ILE A 173 14.48 0.90 8.24
C ILE A 173 14.72 2.13 9.13
N LEU A 174 14.97 3.30 8.52
CA LEU A 174 15.16 4.54 9.28
C LEU A 174 13.86 4.94 10.00
N LYS A 175 12.72 4.83 9.32
CA LYS A 175 11.41 5.13 9.90
C LYS A 175 11.11 4.23 11.10
N ASP A 176 11.38 2.93 11.03
CA ASP A 176 11.18 2.01 12.16
C ASP A 176 12.08 2.33 13.36
N LYS A 177 13.21 3.04 13.16
CA LYS A 177 14.05 3.54 14.26
C LYS A 177 13.51 4.80 14.95
N PHE A 178 12.78 5.66 14.23
CA PHE A 178 12.40 6.99 14.72
C PHE A 178 10.91 7.18 14.98
N ALA A 179 10.05 6.34 14.42
CA ALA A 179 8.61 6.44 14.59
C ALA A 179 8.01 5.07 14.89
N TYR A 180 7.35 4.94 16.05
CA TYR A 180 6.60 3.74 16.38
C TYR A 180 5.43 3.58 15.39
N PRO A 181 5.29 2.43 14.71
CA PRO A 181 4.27 2.21 13.69
C PRO A 181 2.83 2.39 14.21
N PHE A 182 2.62 2.23 15.53
CA PHE A 182 1.31 2.36 16.16
C PHE A 182 0.91 3.82 16.46
N SER A 183 1.87 4.76 16.49
CA SER A 183 1.58 6.18 16.76
C SER A 183 0.90 6.86 15.58
N THR A 184 0.07 7.88 15.84
CA THR A 184 -0.55 8.69 14.77
C THR A 184 0.49 9.30 13.83
N MET A 185 1.63 9.73 14.38
CA MET A 185 2.75 10.25 13.60
C MET A 185 3.43 9.16 12.76
N GLY A 186 3.57 7.94 13.30
CA GLY A 186 4.07 6.78 12.57
C GLY A 186 3.18 6.42 11.38
N LYS A 187 1.86 6.35 11.59
CA LYS A 187 0.89 6.11 10.52
C LYS A 187 0.94 7.19 9.43
N LEU A 188 1.01 8.47 9.81
CA LEU A 188 1.14 9.57 8.85
C LEU A 188 2.47 9.48 8.08
N THR A 189 3.56 9.17 8.76
CA THR A 189 4.88 9.02 8.15
C THR A 189 4.89 7.86 7.17
N ASP A 190 4.30 6.71 7.52
CA ASP A 190 4.11 5.56 6.63
C ASP A 190 3.37 5.92 5.35
N GLU A 191 2.30 6.71 5.49
CA GLU A 191 1.53 7.16 4.33
C GLU A 191 2.31 8.09 3.41
N ILE A 192 3.08 9.02 3.98
CA ILE A 192 3.94 9.92 3.21
C ILE A 192 5.04 9.12 2.51
N LEU A 193 5.68 8.17 3.20
CA LEU A 193 6.70 7.30 2.65
C LEU A 193 6.14 6.40 1.54
N TRP A 194 4.92 5.88 1.72
CA TRP A 194 4.22 5.11 0.69
C TRP A 194 3.88 5.95 -0.54
N CYS A 195 3.39 7.18 -0.34
CA CYS A 195 3.14 8.12 -1.44
C CYS A 195 4.43 8.47 -2.18
N PHE A 196 5.51 8.73 -1.44
CA PHE A 196 6.81 9.07 -2.01
C PHE A 196 7.42 7.90 -2.78
N SER A 197 7.46 6.71 -2.19
CA SER A 197 7.97 5.50 -2.85
C SER A 197 7.19 5.18 -4.11
N SER A 198 5.86 5.22 -4.04
CA SER A 198 4.99 5.05 -5.21
C SER A 198 5.26 6.11 -6.26
N PHE A 199 5.40 7.38 -5.87
CA PHE A 199 5.65 8.48 -6.81
C PHE A 199 6.99 8.33 -7.55
N VAL A 200 8.07 8.00 -6.83
CA VAL A 200 9.42 7.83 -7.40
C VAL A 200 9.47 6.70 -8.43
N VAL A 201 8.65 5.67 -8.28
CA VAL A 201 8.53 4.56 -9.24
C VAL A 201 7.59 4.92 -10.39
N VAL A 202 6.35 5.28 -10.06
CA VAL A 202 5.24 5.36 -11.00
C VAL A 202 5.40 6.53 -11.95
N PHE A 203 5.84 7.70 -11.47
CA PHE A 203 5.91 8.88 -12.33
C PHE A 203 6.93 8.75 -13.48
N PRO A 204 8.19 8.34 -13.24
CA PRO A 204 9.13 8.09 -14.33
C PRO A 204 8.67 6.98 -15.27
N LEU A 205 8.06 5.92 -14.74
CA LEU A 205 7.55 4.81 -15.55
C LEU A 205 6.40 5.24 -16.45
N ASP A 206 5.43 6.01 -15.94
CA ASP A 206 4.32 6.54 -16.71
C ASP A 206 4.81 7.44 -17.85
N CYS A 207 5.81 8.29 -17.58
CA CYS A 207 6.45 9.13 -18.60
C CYS A 207 7.17 8.27 -19.65
N TYR A 208 7.79 7.16 -19.23
CA TYR A 208 8.48 6.24 -20.13
C TYR A 208 7.51 5.52 -21.06
N ILE A 209 6.39 5.00 -20.55
CA ILE A 209 5.36 4.34 -21.37
C ILE A 209 4.89 5.23 -22.52
N GLN A 210 4.78 6.53 -22.27
CA GLN A 210 4.33 7.52 -23.26
C GLN A 210 5.41 7.98 -24.24
N SER A 211 6.69 7.67 -23.99
CA SER A 211 7.83 8.17 -24.76
C SER A 211 8.82 7.09 -25.20
N ALA A 212 8.55 5.81 -24.93
CA ALA A 212 9.49 4.69 -25.12
C ALA A 212 9.98 4.50 -26.56
N ASN A 213 9.21 4.97 -27.56
CA ASN A 213 9.61 4.95 -28.96
C ASN A 213 10.58 6.08 -29.36
N LYS A 214 10.76 7.09 -28.51
CA LYS A 214 11.58 8.29 -28.79
C LYS A 214 12.73 8.50 -27.81
N LEU A 215 12.57 8.09 -26.55
CA LEU A 215 13.55 8.34 -25.48
C LEU A 215 13.91 7.03 -24.76
N SER A 216 15.18 6.92 -24.35
CA SER A 216 15.59 5.89 -23.39
C SER A 216 15.08 6.22 -21.98
N PHE A 217 14.98 5.22 -21.10
CA PHE A 217 14.51 5.43 -19.72
C PHE A 217 15.38 6.44 -18.95
N LEU A 218 16.71 6.39 -19.14
CA LEU A 218 17.63 7.36 -18.54
C LEU A 218 17.42 8.78 -19.06
N GLU A 219 17.08 8.94 -20.35
CA GLU A 219 16.72 10.24 -20.90
C GLU A 219 15.39 10.74 -20.35
N VAL A 220 14.41 9.87 -20.12
CA VAL A 220 13.15 10.26 -19.44
C VAL A 220 13.45 10.78 -18.04
N ILE A 221 14.28 10.08 -17.26
CA ILE A 221 14.68 10.56 -15.93
C ILE A 221 15.38 11.92 -16.03
N LYS A 222 16.41 12.05 -16.87
CA LYS A 222 17.21 13.27 -16.97
C LYS A 222 16.40 14.44 -17.54
N LYS A 223 15.80 14.26 -18.73
CA LYS A 223 15.11 15.32 -19.47
C LYS A 223 13.76 15.63 -18.86
N ILE A 224 12.91 14.63 -18.61
CA ILE A 224 11.51 14.84 -18.23
C ILE A 224 11.34 14.99 -16.71
N VAL A 225 11.86 14.02 -15.95
CA VAL A 225 11.63 13.96 -14.49
C VAL A 225 12.45 15.03 -13.78
N LEU A 226 13.77 15.07 -14.01
CA LEU A 226 14.69 15.99 -13.35
C LEU A 226 14.84 17.34 -14.07
N CYS A 227 14.09 17.56 -15.15
CA CYS A 227 14.14 18.76 -15.99
C CYS A 227 15.56 19.23 -16.30
N GLN A 228 16.43 18.34 -16.77
CA GLN A 228 17.79 18.74 -17.12
C GLN A 228 17.74 19.81 -18.22
N ASP A 229 18.23 21.00 -17.89
CA ASP A 229 18.38 22.08 -18.84
C ASP A 229 19.40 21.66 -19.91
N GLY A 230 18.98 21.68 -21.17
CA GLY A 230 19.82 21.26 -22.30
C GLY A 230 21.04 22.16 -22.52
N VAL A 231 21.01 23.41 -22.02
CA VAL A 231 22.10 24.37 -22.18
C VAL A 231 23.03 24.34 -20.97
N THR A 232 22.48 24.38 -19.75
CA THR A 232 23.29 24.46 -18.53
C THR A 232 23.62 23.10 -17.90
N GLY A 233 22.96 22.03 -18.32
CA GLY A 233 23.06 20.70 -17.70
C GLY A 233 22.50 20.63 -16.28
N LYS A 234 21.99 21.74 -15.73
CA LYS A 234 21.48 21.83 -14.36
C LYS A 234 20.11 21.16 -14.27
N PHE A 235 19.90 20.42 -13.19
CA PHE A 235 18.62 19.80 -12.88
C PHE A 235 17.68 20.80 -12.21
N ASN A 236 16.38 20.70 -12.53
CA ASN A 236 15.35 21.53 -11.96
C ASN A 236 14.18 20.64 -11.50
N PHE A 237 13.99 20.52 -10.19
CA PHE A 237 13.00 19.61 -9.61
C PHE A 237 11.55 20.10 -9.70
N LYS A 238 11.26 21.13 -10.52
CA LYS A 238 9.91 21.70 -10.68
C LYS A 238 8.87 20.65 -11.07
N ASN A 239 9.12 19.81 -12.08
CA ASN A 239 8.13 18.81 -12.52
C ASN A 239 7.88 17.77 -11.42
N VAL A 240 8.94 17.35 -10.72
CA VAL A 240 8.84 16.46 -9.55
C VAL A 240 7.97 17.09 -8.47
N ALA A 241 8.23 18.33 -8.08
CA ALA A 241 7.48 19.00 -7.03
C ALA A 241 5.98 19.17 -7.38
N TYR A 242 5.66 19.67 -8.58
CA TYR A 242 4.27 19.84 -9.01
C TYR A 242 3.52 18.52 -9.08
N THR A 243 4.15 17.48 -9.63
CA THR A 243 3.51 16.17 -9.77
C THR A 243 3.40 15.49 -8.42
N PHE A 244 4.39 15.62 -7.54
CA PHE A 244 4.35 15.06 -6.19
C PHE A 244 3.22 15.67 -5.36
N ILE A 245 3.14 17.00 -5.29
CA ILE A 245 2.06 17.70 -4.56
C ILE A 245 0.68 17.30 -5.10
N SER A 246 0.54 17.28 -6.43
CA SER A 246 -0.69 16.86 -7.09
C SER A 246 -1.04 15.39 -6.80
N SER A 247 -0.04 14.51 -6.77
CA SER A 247 -0.21 13.09 -6.46
C SER A 247 -0.62 12.88 -5.02
N VAL A 248 -0.05 13.62 -4.07
CA VAL A 248 -0.45 13.59 -2.66
C VAL A 248 -1.91 14.03 -2.51
N GLY A 249 -2.30 15.12 -3.17
CA GLY A 249 -3.69 15.57 -3.17
C GLY A 249 -4.66 14.52 -3.74
N LEU A 250 -4.36 13.96 -4.90
CA LEU A 250 -5.17 12.91 -5.54
C LEU A 250 -5.21 11.62 -4.71
N TYR A 251 -4.11 11.27 -4.03
CA TYR A 251 -4.05 10.14 -3.12
C TYR A 251 -4.96 10.35 -1.90
N ALA A 252 -4.89 11.53 -1.27
CA ALA A 252 -5.76 11.90 -0.16
C ALA A 252 -7.24 11.85 -0.57
N THR A 253 -7.58 12.40 -1.74
CA THR A 253 -8.95 12.30 -2.30
C THR A 253 -9.36 10.85 -2.54
N SER A 254 -8.49 10.04 -3.15
CA SER A 254 -8.75 8.62 -3.40
C SER A 254 -9.01 7.85 -2.10
N ARG A 255 -8.26 8.15 -1.04
CA ARG A 255 -8.46 7.56 0.28
C ARG A 255 -9.80 7.96 0.89
N LEU A 256 -10.17 9.24 0.81
CA LEU A 256 -11.48 9.72 1.28
C LEU A 256 -12.63 9.01 0.54
N LEU A 257 -12.52 8.86 -0.78
CA LEU A 257 -13.51 8.15 -1.59
C LEU A 257 -13.63 6.67 -1.19
N LYS A 258 -12.50 5.98 -1.01
CA LYS A 258 -12.47 4.60 -0.49
C LYS A 258 -13.13 4.50 0.88
N GLY A 259 -12.82 5.41 1.80
CA GLY A 259 -13.42 5.47 3.12
C GLY A 259 -14.93 5.67 3.08
N THR A 260 -15.42 6.55 2.21
CA THR A 260 -16.86 6.78 2.00
C THR A 260 -17.56 5.55 1.45
N ILE A 261 -16.96 4.82 0.51
CA ILE A 261 -17.52 3.57 -0.02
C ILE A 261 -17.58 2.49 1.07
N ASN A 262 -16.53 2.36 1.89
CA ASN A 262 -16.54 1.40 3.00
C ASN A 262 -17.64 1.73 4.03
N LYS A 263 -17.81 3.01 4.39
CA LYS A 263 -18.91 3.46 5.25
C LYS A 263 -20.30 3.19 4.65
N LEU A 264 -20.44 3.32 3.33
CA LEU A 264 -21.68 2.99 2.63
C LEU A 264 -21.98 1.48 2.75
N ILE A 265 -20.98 0.63 2.61
CA ILE A 265 -21.11 -0.83 2.78
C ILE A 265 -21.52 -1.16 4.22
N GLU A 266 -20.84 -0.60 5.20
CA GLU A 266 -21.16 -0.75 6.63
C GLU A 266 -22.59 -0.29 6.95
N TYR A 267 -23.04 0.80 6.33
CA TYR A 267 -24.40 1.32 6.48
C TYR A 267 -25.46 0.37 5.89
N VAL A 268 -25.22 -0.21 4.70
CA VAL A 268 -26.15 -1.17 4.10
C VAL A 268 -26.21 -2.45 4.94
N GLU A 269 -25.08 -2.89 5.49
CA GLU A 269 -25.01 -4.02 6.41
C GLU A 269 -25.77 -3.75 7.71
N SER A 270 -25.57 -2.61 8.36
CA SER A 270 -26.29 -2.26 9.58
C SER A 270 -27.81 -2.22 9.35
N LYS A 271 -28.26 -1.65 8.22
CA LYS A 271 -29.69 -1.62 7.86
C LYS A 271 -30.29 -3.00 7.60
N SER A 272 -29.52 -3.94 7.06
CA SER A 272 -29.96 -5.33 6.90
C SER A 272 -30.04 -6.08 8.23
N LEU A 273 -29.18 -5.77 9.19
CA LEU A 273 -29.25 -6.33 10.55
C LEU A 273 -30.45 -5.76 11.32
N GLU A 274 -30.73 -4.47 11.17
CA GLU A 274 -31.91 -3.80 11.76
C GLU A 274 -33.23 -4.32 11.16
N ASN A 275 -33.24 -4.69 9.87
CA ASN A 275 -34.45 -5.09 9.15
C ASN A 275 -34.32 -6.48 8.50
N PRO A 276 -34.19 -7.56 9.28
CA PRO A 276 -33.89 -8.89 8.76
C PRO A 276 -34.99 -9.45 7.84
N LYS A 277 -36.23 -8.96 7.97
CA LYS A 277 -37.37 -9.36 7.13
C LYS A 277 -37.44 -8.62 5.79
N SER A 278 -36.66 -7.54 5.62
CA SER A 278 -36.67 -6.76 4.37
C SER A 278 -35.84 -7.46 3.30
N THR A 279 -36.52 -7.92 2.24
CA THR A 279 -35.86 -8.48 1.05
C THR A 279 -34.95 -7.47 0.38
N PHE A 280 -35.33 -6.17 0.39
CA PHE A 280 -34.53 -5.08 -0.15
C PHE A 280 -33.16 -4.97 0.53
N TRP A 281 -33.13 -4.91 1.87
CA TRP A 281 -31.88 -4.76 2.62
C TRP A 281 -31.01 -6.00 2.50
N ARG A 282 -31.61 -7.20 2.63
CA ARG A 282 -30.89 -8.47 2.47
C ARG A 282 -30.22 -8.58 1.09
N ASN A 283 -30.96 -8.29 0.02
CA ASN A 283 -30.42 -8.34 -1.34
C ASN A 283 -29.37 -7.25 -1.56
N SER A 284 -29.58 -6.05 -1.02
CA SER A 284 -28.61 -4.94 -1.11
C SER A 284 -27.29 -5.30 -0.43
N THR A 285 -27.33 -5.92 0.76
CA THR A 285 -26.13 -6.39 1.47
C THR A 285 -25.40 -7.47 0.68
N LEU A 286 -26.12 -8.45 0.13
CA LEU A 286 -25.53 -9.50 -0.71
C LEU A 286 -24.84 -8.91 -1.95
N ILE A 287 -25.50 -7.98 -2.63
CA ILE A 287 -24.95 -7.33 -3.83
C ILE A 287 -23.72 -6.50 -3.45
N ILE A 288 -23.82 -5.60 -2.47
CA ILE A 288 -22.74 -4.65 -2.17
C ILE A 288 -21.51 -5.32 -1.54
N LYS A 289 -21.69 -6.45 -0.84
CA LYS A 289 -20.59 -7.27 -0.31
C LYS A 289 -19.89 -8.11 -1.37
N SER A 290 -20.50 -8.32 -2.53
CA SER A 290 -19.85 -8.99 -3.65
C SER A 290 -18.59 -8.22 -4.06
N ILE A 291 -17.46 -8.92 -4.18
CA ILE A 291 -16.18 -8.35 -4.62
C ILE A 291 -16.37 -7.58 -5.93
N TYR A 292 -17.19 -8.10 -6.84
CA TYR A 292 -17.49 -7.45 -8.12
C TYR A 292 -18.19 -6.10 -7.98
N ALA A 293 -19.25 -6.02 -7.17
CA ALA A 293 -20.01 -4.79 -6.99
C ALA A 293 -19.21 -3.73 -6.21
N LYS A 294 -18.51 -4.16 -5.16
CA LYS A 294 -17.58 -3.30 -4.41
C LYS A 294 -16.50 -2.73 -5.33
N THR A 295 -15.88 -3.58 -6.15
CA THR A 295 -14.85 -3.16 -7.12
C THR A 295 -15.43 -2.21 -8.16
N PHE A 296 -16.66 -2.46 -8.63
CA PHE A 296 -17.34 -1.59 -9.59
C PHE A 296 -17.54 -0.18 -9.02
N LEU A 297 -18.05 -0.07 -7.79
CA LEU A 297 -18.23 1.22 -7.10
C LEU A 297 -16.90 1.93 -6.85
N LEU A 298 -15.87 1.19 -6.40
CA LEU A 298 -14.52 1.71 -6.22
C LEU A 298 -13.95 2.26 -7.53
N THR A 299 -14.11 1.52 -8.62
CA THR A 299 -13.64 1.94 -9.95
C THR A 299 -14.36 3.22 -10.37
N LEU A 300 -15.69 3.27 -10.25
CA LEU A 300 -16.46 4.48 -10.59
C LEU A 300 -15.99 5.71 -9.81
N ALA A 301 -15.70 5.57 -8.52
CA ALA A 301 -15.27 6.71 -7.70
C ALA A 301 -13.83 7.14 -8.02
N LEU A 302 -12.91 6.20 -8.26
CA LEU A 302 -11.48 6.49 -8.34
C LEU A 302 -10.99 6.81 -9.77
N LEU A 303 -11.71 6.39 -10.80
CA LEU A 303 -11.28 6.54 -12.19
C LEU A 303 -11.08 7.99 -12.64
N PRO A 304 -11.90 8.97 -12.21
CA PRO A 304 -11.62 10.38 -12.49
C PRO A 304 -10.26 10.83 -11.94
N CYS A 305 -9.90 10.41 -10.71
CA CYS A 305 -8.61 10.73 -10.11
C CYS A 305 -7.45 10.08 -10.90
N GLU A 306 -7.61 8.82 -11.33
CA GLU A 306 -6.63 8.13 -12.17
C GLU A 306 -6.44 8.83 -13.53
N THR A 307 -7.53 9.28 -14.14
CA THR A 307 -7.51 9.98 -15.43
C THR A 307 -6.74 11.30 -15.31
N VAL A 308 -7.03 12.10 -14.28
CA VAL A 308 -6.34 13.37 -14.01
C VAL A 308 -4.86 13.13 -13.70
N ARG A 309 -4.54 12.11 -12.88
CA ARG A 309 -3.16 11.73 -12.57
C ARG A 309 -2.37 11.41 -13.84
N SER A 310 -2.96 10.64 -14.75
CA SER A 310 -2.33 10.19 -16.00
C SER A 310 -2.03 11.34 -16.98
N GLN A 311 -2.71 12.49 -16.84
CA GLN A 311 -2.43 13.65 -17.68
C GLN A 311 -1.12 14.35 -17.31
N PHE A 312 -0.66 14.28 -16.05
CA PHE A 312 0.59 14.92 -15.64
C PHE A 312 1.78 14.34 -16.41
N SER A 313 1.95 13.01 -16.39
CA SER A 313 3.00 12.34 -17.16
C SER A 313 2.91 12.68 -18.65
N TYR A 314 1.68 12.72 -19.20
CA TYR A 314 1.43 13.07 -20.59
C TYR A 314 1.91 14.47 -20.93
N PHE A 315 1.48 15.49 -20.18
CA PHE A 315 1.85 16.87 -20.44
C PHE A 315 3.36 17.08 -20.35
N PHE A 316 4.03 16.48 -19.37
CA PHE A 316 5.48 16.57 -19.27
C PHE A 316 6.16 15.83 -20.42
N ALA A 317 5.79 14.59 -20.72
CA ALA A 317 6.39 13.84 -21.82
C ALA A 317 6.23 14.57 -23.16
N GLN A 318 5.02 15.04 -23.49
CA GLN A 318 4.75 15.74 -24.75
C GLN A 318 5.53 17.06 -24.87
N ARG A 319 5.67 17.83 -23.78
CA ARG A 319 6.49 19.06 -23.75
C ARG A 319 7.94 18.77 -24.18
N TYR A 320 8.57 17.75 -23.61
CA TYR A 320 9.96 17.40 -23.93
C TYR A 320 10.13 16.76 -25.30
N LEU A 321 9.05 16.20 -25.86
CA LEU A 321 9.02 15.73 -27.24
C LEU A 321 8.77 16.86 -28.26
N GLY A 322 8.68 18.11 -27.82
CA GLY A 322 8.50 19.28 -28.68
C GLY A 322 7.06 19.53 -29.13
N ASN A 323 6.09 18.80 -28.59
CA ASN A 323 4.68 19.00 -28.92
C ASN A 323 4.10 20.17 -28.11
N SER A 324 3.19 20.94 -28.73
CA SER A 324 2.51 22.04 -28.05
C SER A 324 1.57 21.50 -26.97
N VAL A 325 1.82 21.91 -25.73
CA VAL A 325 1.00 21.54 -24.56
C VAL A 325 0.71 22.81 -23.75
N ASN A 326 -0.55 23.01 -23.36
CA ASN A 326 -0.93 24.08 -22.43
C ASN A 326 -0.47 23.73 -21.00
N LEU A 327 0.78 24.10 -20.69
CA LEU A 327 1.44 23.85 -19.39
C LEU A 327 0.91 24.70 -18.23
N LEU A 328 -0.02 25.61 -18.49
CA LEU A 328 -0.62 26.48 -17.46
C LEU A 328 -1.53 25.72 -16.48
N LEU A 329 -1.81 24.44 -16.72
CA LEU A 329 -2.66 23.60 -15.88
C LEU A 329 -1.81 22.67 -15.01
N THR A 330 -1.19 23.19 -13.95
CA THR A 330 -0.49 22.38 -12.93
C THR A 330 -1.40 21.91 -11.79
N ASN A 331 -2.61 22.46 -11.70
CA ASN A 331 -3.59 22.10 -10.67
C ASN A 331 -4.48 20.93 -11.17
N PRO A 332 -4.61 19.81 -10.42
CA PRO A 332 -5.50 18.70 -10.74
C PRO A 332 -6.93 19.11 -11.09
N ILE A 333 -7.48 20.11 -10.39
CA ILE A 333 -8.85 20.60 -10.63
C ILE A 333 -8.95 21.23 -12.01
N SER A 334 -7.96 22.06 -12.38
CA SER A 334 -7.95 22.74 -13.67
C SER A 334 -7.77 21.75 -14.82
N ILE A 335 -6.96 20.70 -14.64
CA ILE A 335 -6.86 19.58 -15.59
C ILE A 335 -8.20 18.86 -15.74
N ALA A 336 -8.87 18.54 -14.64
CA ALA A 336 -10.18 17.88 -14.69
C ALA A 336 -11.22 18.72 -15.45
N VAL A 337 -11.28 20.03 -15.18
CA VAL A 337 -12.18 20.95 -15.87
C VAL A 337 -11.86 21.04 -17.36
N ASP A 338 -10.58 21.11 -17.72
CA ASP A 338 -10.15 21.16 -19.13
C ASP A 338 -10.51 19.88 -19.89
N LEU A 339 -10.28 18.70 -19.29
CA LEU A 339 -10.68 17.41 -19.86
C LEU A 339 -12.19 17.34 -20.13
N VAL A 340 -13.00 17.78 -19.17
CA VAL A 340 -14.47 17.79 -19.32
C VAL A 340 -14.91 18.76 -20.39
N LYS A 341 -14.31 19.96 -20.47
CA LYS A 341 -14.64 20.96 -21.49
C LYS A 341 -14.25 20.52 -22.89
N THR A 342 -13.10 19.85 -23.05
CA THR A 342 -12.53 19.50 -24.36
C THR A 342 -13.03 18.16 -24.89
N GLN A 343 -13.25 17.17 -24.02
CA GLN A 343 -13.56 15.79 -24.41
C GLN A 343 -14.84 15.23 -23.77
N GLY A 344 -15.51 16.02 -22.93
CA GLY A 344 -16.71 15.62 -22.20
C GLY A 344 -16.45 14.68 -21.03
N TYR A 345 -17.48 14.46 -20.20
CA TYR A 345 -17.41 13.58 -19.03
C TYR A 345 -16.96 12.15 -19.36
N ARG A 346 -17.27 11.66 -20.57
CA ARG A 346 -16.88 10.32 -21.03
C ARG A 346 -15.37 10.08 -20.95
N LYS A 347 -14.54 11.13 -21.09
CA LYS A 347 -13.08 11.00 -20.99
C LYS A 347 -12.62 10.50 -19.62
N LEU A 348 -13.28 10.93 -18.53
CA LEU A 348 -12.96 10.52 -17.16
C LEU A 348 -13.24 9.05 -16.87
N TYR A 349 -13.98 8.36 -17.74
CA TYR A 349 -14.39 6.96 -17.57
C TYR A 349 -13.98 6.05 -18.73
N LYS A 350 -13.11 6.53 -19.63
CA LYS A 350 -12.83 5.86 -20.90
C LYS A 350 -12.09 4.52 -20.72
N SER A 351 -11.28 4.41 -19.68
CA SER A 351 -10.48 3.24 -19.30
C SER A 351 -11.23 2.27 -18.37
N PHE A 352 -12.51 2.50 -18.10
CA PHE A 352 -13.27 1.77 -17.08
C PHE A 352 -13.10 0.25 -17.11
N PRO A 353 -13.21 -0.46 -18.27
CA PRO A 353 -13.05 -1.91 -18.29
C PRO A 353 -11.66 -2.37 -17.83
N PHE A 354 -10.61 -1.60 -18.13
CA PHE A 354 -9.23 -1.92 -17.79
C PHE A 354 -8.95 -1.64 -16.31
N SER A 355 -9.32 -0.45 -15.82
CA SER A 355 -9.19 -0.12 -14.40
C SER A 355 -10.02 -1.03 -13.51
N TYR A 356 -11.22 -1.44 -13.96
CA TYR A 356 -12.05 -2.40 -13.22
C TYR A 356 -11.34 -3.74 -13.02
N VAL A 357 -10.72 -4.29 -14.07
CA VAL A 357 -9.96 -5.55 -13.97
C VAL A 357 -8.74 -5.38 -13.05
N THR A 358 -8.01 -4.27 -13.15
CA THR A 358 -6.90 -3.97 -12.25
C THR A 358 -7.34 -3.89 -10.79
N PHE A 359 -8.42 -3.17 -10.48
CA PHE A 359 -8.96 -3.09 -9.12
C PHE A 359 -9.50 -4.44 -8.64
N LEU A 360 -10.10 -5.24 -9.52
CA LEU A 360 -10.61 -6.55 -9.20
C LEU A 360 -9.48 -7.50 -8.78
N LEU A 361 -8.38 -7.52 -9.54
CA LEU A 361 -7.18 -8.32 -9.21
C LEU A 361 -6.57 -7.88 -7.87
N ASN A 362 -6.53 -6.56 -7.61
CA ASN A 362 -6.04 -6.02 -6.34
C ASN A 362 -6.94 -6.39 -5.15
N GLU A 363 -8.27 -6.37 -5.32
CA GLU A 363 -9.21 -6.80 -4.28
C GLU A 363 -9.12 -8.31 -4.02
N PHE A 364 -8.93 -9.14 -5.05
CA PHE A 364 -8.67 -10.59 -4.88
C PHE A 364 -7.36 -10.87 -4.15
N LEU A 365 -6.31 -10.10 -4.42
CA LEU A 365 -5.07 -10.20 -3.69
C LEU A 365 -5.28 -9.82 -2.21
N ALA A 366 -5.94 -8.69 -1.94
CA ALA A 366 -6.24 -8.24 -0.59
C ALA A 366 -7.12 -9.23 0.20
N SER A 367 -8.01 -9.97 -0.47
CA SER A 367 -8.83 -11.01 0.16
C SER A 367 -8.08 -12.33 0.40
N THR A 368 -6.94 -12.56 -0.27
CA THR A 368 -6.15 -13.80 -0.14
C THR A 368 -4.99 -13.64 0.86
N VAL A 369 -4.50 -12.42 1.06
CA VAL A 369 -3.39 -12.10 1.98
C VAL A 369 -3.87 -11.84 3.41
N LYS A 370 -5.15 -11.50 3.59
CA LYS A 370 -5.82 -11.50 4.89
C LYS A 370 -6.25 -12.91 5.26
#